data_AF-E6KAA7-F1
#
_entry.id   AF-E6KAA7-F1
#
_cell.length_a   1.000
_cell.length_b   1.000
_cell.length_c   1.000
_cell.angle_alpha   90.00
_cell.angle_beta   90.00
_cell.angle_gamma   90.00
#
_symmetry.space_group_name_H-M   'P 1'
#
loop_
_entity.id
_entity.type
_entity.pdbx_description
1 polymer ?
#
loop_
_entity_poly.entity_id
_entity_poly.type
_entity_poly.pdbx_seq_one_letter_code
_entity_poly.pdbx_strand_id
1 'polypeptide(L)' 'MHTKQYLALAAAALLLFTLTAVSCGKANELPPIEETNNKANKEYKQPDPTVLNAAEQKEVDSVKAEYEKGIK' A
#
# COMPACT_ATOMS: atom_id res chain seq x y z
N MET A 1 -29.74 -34.42 22.66
CA MET A 1 -29.46 -33.02 23.08
C MET A 1 -28.10 -32.48 22.61
N HIS A 2 -27.15 -33.31 22.16
CA HIS A 2 -25.79 -32.86 21.88
C HIS A 2 -25.59 -32.14 20.54
N THR A 3 -26.34 -32.48 19.48
CA THR A 3 -26.21 -31.87 18.14
C THR A 3 -26.45 -30.36 18.12
N LYS A 4 -27.39 -29.86 18.95
CA LYS A 4 -27.65 -28.41 19.08
C LYS A 4 -26.53 -27.68 19.83
N GLN A 5 -25.89 -28.35 20.79
CA GLN A 5 -24.73 -27.82 21.51
C GLN A 5 -23.50 -27.76 20.61
N TYR A 6 -23.25 -28.79 19.79
CA TYR A 6 -22.15 -28.77 18.82
C TYR A 6 -22.37 -27.73 17.72
N LEU A 7 -23.61 -27.54 17.27
CA LEU A 7 -23.94 -26.49 16.29
C LEU A 7 -23.71 -25.09 16.86
N ALA A 8 -24.09 -24.86 18.13
CA ALA A 8 -23.83 -23.60 18.82
C ALA A 8 -22.33 -23.36 19.07
N LEU A 9 -21.58 -24.41 19.42
CA LEU A 9 -20.14 -24.35 19.64
C LEU A 9 -19.38 -24.08 18.33
N ALA A 10 -19.80 -24.71 17.23
CA ALA A 10 -19.25 -24.48 15.90
C ALA A 10 -19.52 -23.06 15.41
N ALA A 11 -20.73 -22.54 15.62
CA ALA A 11 -21.07 -21.16 15.27
C ALA A 11 -20.26 -20.13 16.08
N ALA A 12 -20.06 -20.38 17.38
CA ALA A 12 -19.22 -19.54 18.23
C ALA A 12 -17.73 -19.55 17.80
N ALA A 13 -17.19 -20.72 17.42
CA ALA A 13 -15.83 -20.83 16.91
C ALA A 13 -15.63 -20.08 15.59
N LEU A 14 -16.62 -20.12 14.69
CA LEU A 14 -16.58 -19.43 13.40
C LEU A 14 -16.59 -17.90 13.57
N LEU A 15 -17.40 -17.39 14.51
CA LEU A 15 -17.43 -15.97 14.85
C LEU A 15 -16.10 -15.47 15.41
N LEU A 16 -15.47 -16.24 16.30
CA LEU A 16 -14.16 -15.90 16.87
C LEU A 16 -13.04 -15.84 15.82
N PHE A 17 -13.10 -16.68 14.79
CA PHE A 17 -12.13 -16.68 13.69
C PHE A 17 -12.28 -15.46 12.76
N THR A 18 -13.50 -14.95 12.56
CA THR A 18 -13.72 -13.74 11.73
C THR A 18 -13.20 -12.45 12.37
N LEU A 19 -13.14 -12.37 13.70
CA LEU A 19 -12.66 -11.20 14.44
C LEU A 19 -11.13 -11.03 14.35
N THR A 20 -10.37 -12.11 14.21
CA THR A 20 -8.90 -12.06 14.10
C THR A 20 -8.42 -11.88 12.65
N ALA A 21 -9.26 -12.15 11.64
CA ALA A 21 -8.92 -11.94 10.23
C ALA A 21 -8.94 -10.47 9.79
N VAL A 22 -9.57 -9.57 10.57
CA VAL A 22 -9.64 -8.13 10.27
C VAL A 22 -8.38 -7.37 10.71
N SER A 23 -7.49 -7.97 11.50
CA SER A 23 -6.24 -7.31 11.94
C SER A 23 -5.08 -7.42 10.94
N CYS A 24 -5.30 -7.96 9.74
CA CYS A 24 -4.41 -7.74 8.60
C CYS A 24 -4.58 -6.32 8.01
N GLY A 25 -4.78 -5.34 8.89
CA GLY A 25 -4.55 -3.95 8.53
C GLY A 25 -3.04 -3.81 8.43
N LYS A 26 -2.52 -3.75 7.21
CA LYS A 26 -1.12 -3.36 7.00
C LYS A 26 -0.90 -2.11 7.83
N ALA A 27 -0.02 -2.19 8.83
CA ALA A 27 0.42 -1.00 9.51
C ALA A 27 0.79 -0.01 8.40
N ASN A 28 0.11 1.14 8.37
CA ASN A 28 0.45 2.17 7.42
C ASN A 28 1.86 2.61 7.82
N GLU A 29 2.88 2.05 7.17
CA GLU A 29 4.29 2.36 7.44
C GLU A 29 4.63 3.80 7.08
N LEU A 30 3.71 4.47 6.38
CA LEU A 30 3.78 5.91 6.20
C LEU A 30 3.44 6.59 7.53
N PRO A 31 4.29 7.53 8.00
CA PRO A 31 3.99 8.31 9.18
C PRO A 31 2.61 8.97 9.01
N PRO A 32 1.82 9.09 10.09
CA PRO A 32 0.54 9.77 10.03
C PRO A 32 0.75 11.17 9.45
N ILE A 33 0.05 11.45 8.34
CA ILE A 33 0.01 12.79 7.78
C ILE A 33 -0.85 13.60 8.75
N GLU A 34 -0.24 14.16 9.78
CA GLU A 34 -0.94 15.09 10.63
C GLU A 34 -1.26 16.34 9.80
N GLU A 35 -2.55 16.60 9.58
CA GLU A 35 -3.05 17.83 8.93
C GLU A 35 -2.71 19.11 9.73
N THR A 36 -1.97 18.98 10.83
CA THR A 36 -1.40 20.06 11.62
C THR A 36 -0.24 20.77 10.91
N ASN A 37 0.29 20.21 9.81
CA ASN A 37 1.31 20.85 8.98
C ASN A 37 0.82 22.12 8.23
N ASN A 38 -0.45 22.49 8.33
CA ASN A 38 -0.93 23.81 7.90
C ASN A 38 -0.39 24.99 8.77
N LYS A 39 0.45 24.73 9.79
CA LYS A 39 1.00 25.77 10.69
C LYS A 39 2.51 26.02 10.61
N ALA A 40 3.18 25.44 9.63
CA ALA A 40 4.47 25.96 9.21
C ALA A 40 4.43 26.01 7.68
N ASN A 41 4.52 27.22 7.15
CA ASN A 41 4.82 27.49 5.75
C ASN A 41 6.21 26.92 5.40
N LYS A 42 6.37 25.60 5.48
CA LYS A 42 7.42 24.87 4.80
C LYS A 42 6.84 24.66 3.41
N GLU A 43 6.96 25.70 2.60
CA GLU A 43 6.89 25.56 1.16
C GLU A 43 7.98 24.55 0.80
N TYR A 44 7.61 23.26 0.80
CA TYR A 44 8.48 22.19 0.32
C TYR A 44 8.68 22.51 -1.15
N LYS A 45 9.79 23.19 -1.44
CA LYS A 45 10.16 23.49 -2.82
C LYS A 45 10.31 22.16 -3.51
N GLN A 46 9.41 21.90 -4.46
CA GLN A 46 9.60 20.78 -5.35
C GLN A 46 10.96 20.99 -6.03
N PRO A 47 11.85 19.99 -6.02
CA PRO A 47 13.11 20.13 -6.73
C PRO A 47 12.81 20.38 -8.20
N ASP A 48 13.65 21.20 -8.83
CA ASP A 48 13.58 21.41 -10.27
C ASP A 48 13.74 20.04 -10.98
N PRO A 49 13.00 19.81 -12.07
CA PRO A 49 13.11 18.57 -12.80
C PRO A 49 14.54 18.38 -13.32
N THR A 50 15.09 17.19 -13.14
CA THR A 50 16.37 16.83 -13.74
C THR A 50 16.23 16.84 -15.26
N VAL A 51 16.99 17.69 -15.94
CA VAL A 51 17.08 17.70 -17.40
C VAL A 51 18.14 16.70 -17.82
N LEU A 52 17.70 15.62 -18.46
CA LEU A 52 18.60 14.59 -19.01
C LEU A 52 19.24 15.08 -20.30
N ASN A 53 20.53 14.77 -20.47
CA ASN A 53 21.20 14.95 -21.75
C ASN A 53 20.72 13.88 -22.77
N ALA A 54 21.09 14.05 -24.03
CA ALA A 54 20.63 13.15 -25.10
C ALA A 54 21.04 11.68 -24.94
N ALA A 55 22.19 11.42 -24.31
CA ALA A 55 22.65 10.05 -24.06
C ALA A 55 21.85 9.41 -22.92
N GLU A 56 21.63 10.15 -21.83
CA GLU A 56 20.84 9.70 -20.68
C GLU A 56 19.38 9.43 -21.06
N GLN A 57 18.77 10.29 -21.87
CA GLN A 57 17.40 10.09 -22.35
C GLN A 57 17.29 8.81 -23.20
N LYS A 58 18.28 8.56 -24.07
CA LYS A 58 18.30 7.36 -24.92
C LYS A 58 18.37 6.08 -24.11
N GLU A 59 19.12 6.08 -23.00
CA GLU A 59 19.21 4.94 -22.10
C GLU A 59 17.87 4.68 -21.40
N VAL A 60 17.24 5.73 -20.84
CA VAL A 60 15.92 5.63 -20.23
C VAL A 60 14.88 5.08 -21.20
N ASP A 61 14.87 5.58 -22.44
CA ASP A 61 13.94 5.14 -23.48
C ASP A 61 14.16 3.66 -23.86
N SER A 62 15.42 3.21 -23.91
CA SER A 62 15.76 1.81 -24.19
C SER A 62 15.24 0.87 -23.09
N VAL A 63 15.51 1.21 -21.83
CA VAL A 63 15.06 0.41 -20.68
C VAL A 63 13.54 0.36 -20.61
N LYS A 64 12.87 1.49 -20.87
CA LYS A 64 11.41 1.56 -20.92
C LYS A 64 10.83 0.65 -22.01
N ALA A 65 11.42 0.67 -23.21
CA ALA A 65 10.98 -0.18 -24.32
C ALA A 65 11.14 -1.68 -24.01
N GLU A 66 12.23 -2.08 -23.36
CA GLU A 66 12.43 -3.46 -22.90
C GLU A 66 11.37 -3.88 -21.88
N TYR A 67 11.11 -3.03 -20.88
CA TYR A 67 10.12 -3.28 -19.85
C TYR A 67 8.70 -3.42 -20.43
N GLU A 68 8.30 -2.51 -21.31
CA GLU A 68 6.99 -2.55 -21.97
C GLU A 68 6.81 -3.77 -22.89
N LYS A 69 7.90 -4.24 -23.50
CA LYS A 69 7.90 -5.47 -24.30
C LYS A 69 7.73 -6.71 -23.42
N GLY A 70 8.31 -6.73 -22.22
CA GLY A 70 8.20 -7.86 -21.29
C GLY A 70 6.83 -8.02 -20.63
N ILE A 71 6.01 -6.97 -20.63
CA ILE A 71 4.65 -6.98 -20.08
C ILE A 71 3.59 -7.37 -21.12
N LYS A 72 3.91 -7.28 -22.41
CA LYS A 72 3.02 -7.69 -23.52
C LYS A 72 3.24 -9.15 -23.90
#